data_AF-A0A1Y3YKQ2-F1
#
_entry.id   AF-A0A1Y3YKQ2-F1
#
_cell.length_a   1.000
_cell.length_b   1.000
_cell.length_c   1.000
_cell.angle_alpha   90.00
_cell.angle_beta   90.00
_cell.angle_gamma   90.00
#
_symmetry.space_group_name_H-M   'P 1'
#
loop_
_entity.id
_entity.type
_entity.pdbx_description
1 polymer ?
#
loop_
_entity_poly.entity_id
_entity_poly.type
_entity_poly.pdbx_seq_one_letter_code
_entity_poly.pdbx_strand_id
1 'polypeptide(L)'
;MTDTFPPVVVRNHGEKDMYYAESTHPAIIAKEVFHAAQALLQQRAKREALPRNTSPFDQKIFCGLCGTSFRKKVSHGKLFWTCRKHSRDAQSCPVTQVPDTEIREAFLRFYYKLNHHRDIILTPMLNSLQSILQRRMLWSENIMELNHQISELSSQNQMLATLKEQGLIDPDIFISQSNELTQELRAAKQMLAGYQHPCFGHEAVPLHGEAGAS
;
A
#
# COMPACT_ATOMS: atom_id res chain seq x y z
N MET A 1 -23.69 20.62 40.14
CA MET A 1 -24.19 21.69 41.03
C MET A 1 -23.09 22.01 42.02
N THR A 2 -22.69 23.28 42.10
CA THR A 2 -21.74 23.77 43.11
C THR A 2 -22.39 23.77 44.49
N ASP A 3 -21.62 23.44 45.53
CA ASP A 3 -22.13 23.40 46.91
C ASP A 3 -22.22 24.82 47.54
N THR A 4 -21.82 25.85 46.78
CA THR A 4 -21.96 27.27 47.11
C THR A 4 -23.33 27.82 46.69
N PHE A 5 -23.88 28.71 47.51
CA PHE A 5 -25.13 29.43 47.24
C PHE A 5 -24.84 30.78 46.54
N PRO A 6 -25.58 31.12 45.46
CA PRO A 6 -26.62 30.34 44.80
C PRO A 6 -26.05 29.16 43.99
N PRO A 7 -26.75 28.02 43.93
CA PRO A 7 -26.26 26.83 43.25
C PRO A 7 -26.21 27.04 41.74
N VAL A 8 -25.03 26.84 41.14
CA VAL A 8 -24.81 26.95 39.70
C VAL A 8 -24.68 25.55 39.09
N VAL A 9 -25.33 25.34 37.95
CA VAL A 9 -25.19 24.11 37.16
C VAL A 9 -23.92 24.24 36.31
N VAL A 10 -22.84 23.63 36.81
CA VAL A 10 -21.55 23.55 36.12
C VAL A 10 -21.37 22.13 35.57
N ARG A 11 -20.72 22.01 34.40
CA ARG A 11 -20.37 20.73 33.79
C ARG A 11 -19.36 19.99 34.67
N ASN A 12 -19.65 18.74 34.99
CA ASN A 12 -18.75 17.86 35.74
C ASN A 12 -17.61 17.39 34.83
N HIS A 13 -16.37 17.65 35.21
CA HIS A 13 -15.14 17.19 34.56
C HIS A 13 -14.51 15.97 35.25
N GLY A 14 -15.21 15.39 36.23
CA GLY A 14 -14.78 14.22 37.01
C GLY A 14 -14.75 14.46 38.52
N GLU A 15 -15.21 15.62 39.00
CA GLU A 15 -15.23 15.98 40.41
C GLU A 15 -16.33 15.26 41.22
N LYS A 16 -17.39 14.76 40.56
CA LYS A 16 -18.47 13.93 41.15
C LYS A 16 -18.70 12.67 40.30
N ASP A 17 -19.38 11.67 40.85
CA ASP A 17 -19.71 10.43 40.13
C ASP A 17 -20.49 10.71 38.83
N MET A 18 -20.13 10.01 37.76
CA MET A 18 -20.76 10.11 36.45
C MET A 18 -21.48 8.81 36.12
N TYR A 19 -22.76 8.90 35.79
CA TYR A 19 -23.59 7.75 35.42
C TYR A 19 -24.04 7.85 33.96
N TYR A 20 -24.01 6.72 33.25
CA TYR A 20 -24.55 6.60 31.89
C TYR A 20 -25.93 5.95 31.96
N ALA A 21 -26.96 6.69 31.56
CA ALA A 21 -28.34 6.20 31.53
C ALA A 21 -28.73 5.83 30.09
N GLU A 22 -29.04 4.56 29.86
CA GLU A 22 -29.51 4.08 28.57
C GLU A 22 -31.02 4.31 28.39
N SER A 23 -31.45 4.52 27.14
CA SER A 23 -32.87 4.49 26.75
C SER A 23 -33.78 5.51 27.45
N THR A 24 -33.25 6.65 27.91
CA THR A 24 -34.05 7.72 28.54
C THR A 24 -34.95 8.47 27.55
N HIS A 25 -34.64 8.40 26.25
CA HIS A 25 -35.41 9.03 25.18
C HIS A 25 -35.40 8.12 23.94
N PRO A 26 -36.40 8.24 23.05
CA PRO A 26 -36.41 7.50 21.79
C PRO A 26 -35.17 7.86 20.96
N ALA A 27 -34.52 6.83 20.43
CA ALA A 27 -33.29 7.00 19.66
C ALA A 27 -33.58 7.71 18.33
N ILE A 28 -32.79 8.75 18.02
CA ILE A 28 -32.88 9.48 16.74
C ILE A 28 -32.28 8.65 15.60
N ILE A 29 -31.22 7.90 15.88
CA ILE A 29 -30.54 6.99 14.96
C ILE A 29 -30.32 5.63 15.61
N ALA A 30 -30.24 4.58 14.79
CA ALA A 30 -29.96 3.23 15.27
C ALA A 30 -28.56 3.13 15.91
N LYS A 31 -28.41 2.30 16.96
CA LYS A 31 -27.14 2.14 17.70
C LYS A 31 -26.01 1.70 16.78
N GLU A 32 -26.31 0.84 15.80
CA GLU A 32 -25.37 0.31 14.82
C GLU A 32 -24.76 1.43 13.95
N VAL A 33 -25.60 2.37 13.51
CA VAL A 33 -25.17 3.53 12.71
C VAL A 33 -24.29 4.46 13.55
N PHE A 34 -24.65 4.69 14.81
CA PHE A 34 -23.84 5.47 15.74
C PHE A 34 -22.46 4.84 15.97
N HIS A 35 -22.40 3.52 16.23
CA HIS A 35 -21.15 2.80 16.42
C HIS A 35 -20.28 2.80 15.16
N ALA A 36 -20.87 2.60 13.98
CA ALA A 36 -20.15 2.67 12.71
C ALA A 36 -19.54 4.07 12.49
N ALA A 37 -20.30 5.13 12.76
CA ALA A 37 -19.79 6.50 12.68
C ALA A 37 -18.65 6.76 13.68
N GLN A 38 -18.78 6.27 14.93
CA GLN A 38 -17.74 6.39 15.95
C GLN A 38 -16.45 5.65 15.56
N ALA A 39 -16.57 4.47 14.96
CA ALA A 39 -15.43 3.70 14.45
C ALA A 39 -14.72 4.46 13.32
N LEU A 40 -15.47 5.07 12.39
CA LEU A 40 -14.90 5.92 11.33
C LEU A 40 -14.20 7.15 11.91
N LEU A 41 -14.79 7.80 12.93
CA LEU A 41 -14.16 8.93 13.62
C LEU A 41 -12.85 8.53 14.30
N GLN A 42 -12.81 7.40 14.99
CA GLN A 42 -11.57 6.88 15.60
C GLN A 42 -10.52 6.53 14.54
N GLN A 43 -10.92 5.93 13.43
CA GLN A 43 -10.02 5.63 12.31
C GLN A 43 -9.45 6.92 11.69
N ARG A 44 -10.29 7.96 11.53
CA ARG A 44 -9.86 9.29 11.07
C ARG A 44 -9.00 10.01 12.10
N ALA A 45 -9.22 9.83 13.40
CA ALA A 45 -8.37 10.42 14.43
C ALA A 45 -6.97 9.77 14.46
N LYS A 46 -6.88 8.46 14.18
CA LYS A 46 -5.61 7.75 14.03
C LYS A 46 -4.85 8.15 12.76
N ARG A 47 -5.57 8.47 11.68
CA ARG A 47 -5.00 9.07 10.47
C ARG A 47 -4.81 10.56 10.74
N GLU A 48 -3.63 11.00 11.23
CA GLU A 48 -3.36 12.45 11.38
C GLU A 48 -3.89 13.16 10.13
N ALA A 49 -4.94 13.99 10.30
CA ALA A 49 -5.63 14.64 9.20
C ALA A 49 -4.56 15.27 8.34
N LEU A 50 -4.38 14.79 7.09
CA LEU A 50 -3.31 15.28 6.24
C LEU A 50 -3.53 16.78 6.10
N PRO A 51 -2.72 17.64 6.77
CA PRO A 51 -2.77 19.04 6.42
C PRO A 51 -2.44 19.06 4.93
N ARG A 52 -3.16 19.85 4.14
CA ARG A 52 -2.87 20.07 2.71
C ARG A 52 -1.36 20.16 2.58
N ASN A 53 -0.70 19.09 2.11
CA ASN A 53 0.75 18.91 2.24
C ASN A 53 1.40 20.08 1.51
N THR A 54 1.76 21.11 2.26
CA THR A 54 2.19 22.38 1.69
C THR A 54 3.64 22.24 1.22
N SER A 55 4.36 21.22 1.73
CA SER A 55 5.72 20.89 1.33
C SER A 55 5.86 19.40 0.95
N PRO A 56 6.66 19.05 -0.06
CA PRO A 56 6.93 17.66 -0.48
C PRO A 56 7.46 16.73 0.61
N PHE A 57 8.04 17.29 1.67
CA PHE A 57 8.67 16.56 2.78
C PHE A 57 7.76 16.38 4.00
N ASP A 58 6.53 16.89 3.96
CA ASP A 58 5.57 16.74 5.05
C ASP A 58 5.37 15.24 5.38
N GLN A 59 5.55 14.90 6.66
CA GLN A 59 5.45 13.53 7.19
C GLN A 59 6.49 12.52 6.65
N LYS A 60 7.52 12.96 5.91
CA LYS A 60 8.55 12.08 5.33
C LYS A 60 9.91 12.15 6.02
N ILE A 61 10.15 13.16 6.84
CA ILE A 61 11.43 13.38 7.52
C ILE A 61 11.37 12.83 8.95
N PHE A 62 12.29 11.92 9.26
CA PHE A 62 12.41 11.28 10.56
C PHE A 62 13.80 11.49 11.17
N CYS A 63 13.87 11.53 12.50
CA CYS A 63 15.12 11.66 13.23
C CYS A 63 15.86 10.33 13.28
N GLY A 64 17.09 10.32 12.77
CA GLY A 64 17.97 9.14 12.83
C GLY A 64 18.39 8.76 14.25
N LEU A 65 18.31 9.67 15.23
CA LEU A 65 18.69 9.37 16.63
C LEU A 65 17.53 8.88 17.48
N CYS A 66 16.34 9.50 17.38
CA CYS A 66 15.20 9.16 18.25
C CYS A 66 13.99 8.57 17.52
N GLY A 67 14.04 8.44 16.19
CA GLY A 67 12.96 7.90 15.36
C GLY A 67 11.72 8.79 15.20
N THR A 68 11.60 9.88 15.98
CA THR A 68 10.43 10.77 15.88
C THR A 68 10.45 11.60 14.59
N SER A 69 9.27 11.97 14.09
CA SER A 69 9.18 12.80 12.89
C SER A 69 9.63 14.24 13.15
N PHE A 70 10.06 14.91 12.08
CA PHE A 70 10.30 16.35 12.12
C PHE A 70 8.99 17.13 11.92
N ARG A 71 8.99 18.37 12.43
CA ARG A 71 7.93 19.35 12.21
C ARG A 71 8.51 20.62 11.58
N LYS A 72 7.70 21.29 10.77
CA LYS A 72 8.03 22.62 10.24
C LYS A 72 7.89 23.68 11.34
N LYS A 73 8.84 24.60 11.38
CA LYS A 73 8.83 25.80 12.23
C LYS A 73 9.29 26.98 11.37
N VAL A 74 8.51 28.06 11.36
CA VAL A 74 8.91 29.32 10.70
C VAL A 74 9.48 30.23 11.77
N SER A 75 10.68 30.76 11.53
CA SER A 75 11.34 31.74 12.41
C SER A 75 12.00 32.81 11.55
N HIS A 76 11.72 34.09 11.85
CA HIS A 76 12.21 35.24 11.08
C HIS A 76 12.03 35.10 9.55
N GLY A 77 10.86 34.59 9.11
CA GLY A 77 10.54 34.37 7.70
C GLY A 77 11.27 33.19 7.04
N LYS A 78 12.13 32.47 7.77
CA LYS A 78 12.83 31.27 7.29
C LYS A 78 12.17 30.00 7.81
N LEU A 79 12.12 28.97 6.96
CA LEU A 79 11.53 27.68 7.29
C LEU A 79 12.61 26.71 7.79
N PHE A 80 12.36 26.11 8.95
CA PHE A 80 13.21 25.11 9.59
C PHE A 80 12.42 23.84 9.86
N TRP A 81 13.14 22.73 9.90
CA TRP A 81 12.64 21.43 10.33
C TRP A 81 13.26 21.10 11.67
N THR A 82 12.43 20.80 12.67
CA THR A 82 12.87 20.44 14.02
C THR A 82 12.33 19.09 14.42
N CYS A 83 13.15 18.27 15.07
CA CYS A 83 12.71 17.01 15.68
C CYS A 83 11.56 17.27 16.69
N ARG A 84 10.46 16.50 16.61
CA ARG A 84 9.30 16.67 17.52
C ARG A 84 9.70 16.49 19.00
N LYS A 85 10.60 15.54 19.29
CA LYS A 85 11.06 15.27 20.67
C LYS A 85 11.95 16.39 21.21
N HIS A 86 12.93 16.85 20.42
CA HIS A 86 13.77 18.00 20.76
C HIS A 86 12.94 19.28 20.97
N SER A 87 11.91 19.50 20.14
CA SER A 87 11.03 20.67 20.26
C SER A 87 10.18 20.66 21.54
N ARG A 88 9.95 19.50 22.15
CA ARG A 88 9.23 19.39 23.44
C ARG A 88 10.18 19.56 24.61
N ASP A 89 11.34 18.93 24.51
CA ASP A 89 12.41 19.00 25.49
C ASP A 89 13.76 18.84 24.79
N ALA A 90 14.62 19.84 24.93
CA ALA A 90 15.94 19.88 24.29
C ALA A 90 16.87 18.77 24.79
N GLN A 91 16.69 18.29 26.02
CA GLN A 91 17.50 17.20 26.60
C GLN A 91 17.11 15.83 26.03
N SER A 92 15.87 15.70 25.57
CA SER A 92 15.32 14.44 25.08
C SER A 92 15.85 14.01 23.70
N CYS A 93 16.46 14.92 22.93
CA CYS A 93 17.12 14.59 21.66
C CYS A 93 18.11 15.71 21.28
N PRO A 94 19.39 15.42 20.97
CA PRO A 94 20.39 16.45 20.65
C PRO A 94 20.27 17.00 19.22
N VAL A 95 19.38 16.46 18.38
CA VAL A 95 19.23 16.91 16.99
C VAL A 95 18.58 18.28 16.93
N THR A 96 19.36 19.26 16.48
CA THR A 96 18.94 20.65 16.32
C THR A 96 18.07 20.85 15.07
N GLN A 97 17.59 22.08 14.90
CA GLN A 97 16.80 22.46 13.73
C GLN A 97 17.66 22.50 12.46
N VAL A 98 17.12 22.01 11.34
CA VAL A 98 17.76 22.01 10.03
C VAL A 98 16.98 22.96 9.10
N PRO A 99 17.62 23.90 8.39
CA PRO A 99 16.96 24.75 7.39
C PRO A 99 16.29 23.94 6.28
N ASP A 100 15.13 24.38 5.78
CA ASP A 100 14.44 23.74 4.64
C ASP A 100 15.29 23.68 3.38
N THR A 101 16.12 24.71 3.16
CA THR A 101 17.06 24.79 2.03
C THR A 101 18.06 23.65 2.06
N GLU A 102 18.65 23.36 3.22
CA GLU A 102 19.63 22.27 3.36
C GLU A 102 18.98 20.90 3.12
N ILE A 103 17.74 20.69 3.58
CA ILE A 103 17.00 19.45 3.31
C ILE A 103 16.73 19.29 1.81
N ARG A 104 16.31 20.37 1.13
CA ARG A 104 16.09 20.36 -0.32
C ARG A 104 17.37 20.04 -1.08
N GLU A 105 18.47 20.68 -0.75
CA GLU A 105 19.77 20.46 -1.39
C GLU A 105 20.29 19.05 -1.12
N ALA A 106 20.13 18.53 0.11
CA ALA A 106 20.46 17.15 0.43
C ALA A 106 19.62 16.17 -0.40
N PHE A 107 18.31 16.41 -0.51
CA PHE A 107 17.42 15.59 -1.32
C PHE A 107 17.79 15.62 -2.80
N LEU A 108 18.07 16.80 -3.36
CA LEU A 108 18.49 16.94 -4.76
C LEU A 108 19.81 16.20 -5.02
N ARG A 109 20.81 16.36 -4.14
CA ARG A 109 22.08 15.62 -4.25
C ARG A 109 21.86 14.11 -4.20
N PHE A 110 21.02 13.64 -3.30
CA PHE A 110 20.65 12.22 -3.23
C PHE A 110 19.96 11.77 -4.53
N TYR A 111 18.98 12.52 -5.00
CA TYR A 111 18.22 12.22 -6.20
C TYR A 111 19.10 12.16 -7.45
N TYR A 112 19.96 13.15 -7.67
CA TYR A 112 20.86 13.17 -8.83
C TYR A 112 21.85 12.01 -8.80
N LYS A 113 22.42 11.69 -7.63
CA LYS A 113 23.29 10.51 -7.47
C LYS A 113 22.53 9.22 -7.76
N LEU A 114 21.32 9.08 -7.23
CA LEU A 114 20.49 7.90 -7.45
C LEU A 114 20.11 7.77 -8.93
N ASN A 115 19.74 8.87 -9.58
CA ASN A 115 19.36 8.86 -10.99
C ASN A 115 20.54 8.51 -11.91
N HIS A 116 21.74 9.02 -11.60
CA HIS A 116 22.95 8.72 -12.37
C HIS A 116 23.38 7.25 -12.24
N HIS A 117 23.19 6.65 -11.06
CA HIS A 117 23.55 5.26 -10.79
C HIS A 117 22.33 4.32 -10.76
N ARG A 118 21.20 4.72 -11.35
CA ARG A 118 19.94 4.00 -11.20
C ARG A 118 20.03 2.56 -11.69
N ASP A 119 20.73 2.33 -12.80
CA ASP A 119 20.80 1.01 -13.43
C ASP A 119 21.71 0.06 -12.62
N ILE A 120 22.63 0.64 -11.83
CA ILE A 120 23.54 -0.11 -10.95
C ILE A 120 22.87 -0.41 -9.60
N ILE A 121 22.05 0.50 -9.08
CA ILE A 121 21.44 0.37 -7.75
C ILE A 121 20.04 -0.26 -7.82
N LEU A 122 19.15 0.32 -8.63
CA LEU A 122 17.74 -0.06 -8.66
C LEU A 122 17.50 -1.34 -9.46
N THR A 123 18.21 -1.57 -10.57
CA THR A 123 18.02 -2.79 -11.38
C THR A 123 18.33 -4.07 -10.59
N PRO A 124 19.45 -4.20 -9.86
CA PRO A 124 19.70 -5.40 -9.07
C PRO A 124 18.71 -5.58 -7.91
N MET A 125 18.27 -4.48 -7.27
CA MET A 125 17.24 -4.54 -6.24
C MET A 125 15.91 -5.03 -6.80
N LEU A 126 15.51 -4.50 -7.96
CA LEU A 126 14.29 -4.89 -8.66
C LEU A 126 14.35 -6.36 -9.08
N ASN A 127 15.46 -6.80 -9.68
CA ASN A 127 15.67 -8.20 -10.04
C ASN A 127 15.66 -9.12 -8.81
N SER A 128 16.23 -8.68 -7.68
CA SER A 128 16.22 -9.44 -6.43
C SER A 128 14.78 -9.61 -5.91
N LEU A 129 14.00 -8.53 -5.89
CA LEU A 129 12.58 -8.58 -5.49
C LEU A 129 11.77 -9.47 -6.45
N GLN A 130 11.95 -9.32 -7.75
CA GLN A 130 11.32 -10.18 -8.75
C GLN A 130 11.67 -11.65 -8.53
N SER A 131 12.94 -11.97 -8.24
CA SER A 131 13.36 -13.35 -7.98
C SER A 131 12.70 -13.93 -6.73
N ILE A 132 12.51 -13.13 -5.67
CA ILE A 132 11.81 -13.54 -4.44
C ILE A 132 10.33 -13.81 -4.74
N LEU A 133 9.70 -12.91 -5.50
CA LEU A 133 8.30 -13.08 -5.92
C LEU A 133 8.12 -14.30 -6.81
N GLN A 134 8.99 -14.50 -7.80
CA GLN A 134 8.98 -15.66 -8.68
C GLN A 134 9.14 -16.95 -7.88
N ARG A 135 10.08 -17.02 -6.93
CA ARG A 135 10.22 -18.18 -6.05
C ARG A 135 8.92 -18.42 -5.28
N ARG A 136 8.36 -17.40 -4.63
CA ARG A 136 7.10 -17.54 -3.89
C ARG A 136 5.94 -18.01 -4.78
N MET A 137 5.89 -17.57 -6.05
CA MET A 137 4.87 -17.98 -7.02
C MET A 137 5.07 -19.42 -7.51
N LEU A 138 6.30 -19.80 -7.87
CA LEU A 138 6.64 -21.15 -8.35
C LEU A 138 6.25 -22.25 -7.36
N TRP A 139 6.31 -21.96 -6.06
CA TRP A 139 5.96 -22.90 -4.98
C TRP A 139 4.53 -22.75 -4.44
N SER A 140 3.67 -21.94 -5.07
CA SER A 140 2.26 -21.90 -4.66
C SER A 140 1.55 -23.17 -5.13
N GLU A 141 0.80 -23.83 -4.23
CA GLU A 141 0.11 -25.09 -4.52
C GLU A 141 -0.74 -25.02 -5.79
N ASN A 142 -1.51 -23.94 -5.96
CA ASN A 142 -2.35 -23.71 -7.15
C ASN A 142 -1.54 -23.64 -8.46
N ILE A 143 -0.35 -23.03 -8.45
CA ILE A 143 0.50 -22.91 -9.65
C ILE A 143 1.16 -24.25 -9.97
N MET A 144 1.58 -25.01 -8.95
CA MET A 144 2.13 -26.35 -9.16
C MET A 144 1.06 -27.30 -9.74
N GLU A 145 -0.16 -27.26 -9.22
CA GLU A 145 -1.29 -28.05 -9.72
C GLU A 145 -1.64 -27.69 -11.17
N LEU A 146 -1.72 -26.39 -11.50
CA LEU A 146 -1.95 -25.94 -12.87
C LEU A 146 -0.83 -26.39 -13.83
N ASN A 147 0.43 -26.31 -13.42
CA ASN A 147 1.55 -26.78 -14.24
C ASN A 147 1.52 -28.31 -14.45
N HIS A 148 1.13 -29.07 -13.42
CA HIS A 148 0.92 -30.50 -13.52
C HIS A 148 -0.18 -30.82 -14.53
N GLN A 149 -1.35 -30.18 -14.40
CA GLN A 149 -2.47 -30.35 -15.34
C GLN A 149 -2.08 -29.99 -16.78
N ILE A 150 -1.34 -28.90 -17.00
CA ILE A 150 -0.85 -28.53 -18.35
C ILE A 150 0.06 -29.62 -18.92
N SER A 151 0.92 -30.22 -18.08
CA SER A 151 1.84 -31.28 -18.49
C SER A 151 1.09 -32.56 -18.84
N GLU A 152 0.09 -32.92 -18.04
CA GLU A 152 -0.76 -34.08 -18.26
C GLU A 152 -1.59 -33.94 -19.55
N LEU A 153 -2.30 -32.82 -19.72
CA LEU A 153 -3.09 -32.53 -20.93
C LEU A 153 -2.22 -32.47 -22.19
N SER A 154 -1.01 -31.92 -22.09
CA SER A 154 -0.05 -31.91 -23.20
C SER A 154 0.41 -33.31 -23.57
N SER A 155 0.63 -34.18 -22.58
CA SER A 155 1.03 -35.57 -22.83
C SER A 155 -0.10 -36.38 -23.48
N GLN A 156 -1.35 -36.18 -23.05
CA GLN A 156 -2.53 -36.81 -23.64
C GLN A 156 -2.73 -36.36 -25.10
N ASN A 157 -2.58 -35.07 -25.40
CA ASN A 157 -2.69 -34.56 -26.76
C ASN A 157 -1.57 -35.11 -27.68
N GLN A 158 -0.35 -35.27 -27.14
CA GLN A 158 0.75 -35.89 -27.87
C GLN A 158 0.50 -37.38 -28.11
N MET A 159 0.01 -38.12 -27.12
CA MET A 159 -0.35 -39.53 -27.26
C MET A 159 -1.47 -39.70 -28.30
N LEU A 160 -2.51 -38.88 -28.26
CA LEU A 160 -3.59 -38.89 -29.23
C LEU A 160 -3.08 -38.68 -30.66
N ALA A 161 -2.13 -37.75 -30.85
CA ALA A 161 -1.47 -37.54 -32.14
C ALA A 161 -0.70 -38.79 -32.61
N THR A 162 0.04 -39.46 -31.73
CA THR A 162 0.76 -40.70 -32.09
C THR A 162 -0.18 -41.83 -32.49
N LEU A 163 -1.32 -41.98 -31.80
CA LEU A 163 -2.31 -43.01 -32.11
C LEU A 163 -3.02 -42.76 -33.45
N LYS A 164 -3.21 -41.50 -33.82
CA LYS A 164 -3.68 -41.12 -35.16
C LYS A 164 -2.68 -41.48 -36.24
N GLU A 165 -1.39 -41.18 -36.04
CA GLU A 165 -0.32 -41.52 -36.99
C GLU A 165 -0.22 -43.03 -37.23
N GLN A 166 -0.50 -43.83 -36.20
CA GLN A 166 -0.55 -45.29 -36.28
C GLN A 166 -1.85 -45.84 -36.91
N GLY A 167 -2.82 -44.97 -37.23
CA GLY A 167 -4.11 -45.36 -37.82
C GLY A 167 -5.03 -46.14 -36.87
N LEU A 168 -4.79 -46.07 -35.56
CA LEU A 168 -5.52 -46.83 -34.54
C LEU A 168 -6.80 -46.15 -34.05
N ILE A 169 -7.04 -44.90 -34.48
CA ILE A 169 -8.17 -44.08 -34.05
C ILE A 169 -8.90 -43.51 -35.26
N ASP A 170 -10.23 -43.51 -35.15
CA ASP A 170 -11.11 -42.89 -36.14
C ASP A 170 -10.87 -41.36 -36.23
N PRO A 171 -10.81 -40.77 -37.45
CA PRO A 171 -10.59 -39.35 -37.64
C PRO A 171 -11.56 -38.43 -36.88
N ASP A 172 -12.83 -38.81 -36.74
CA ASP A 172 -13.84 -37.99 -36.06
C ASP A 172 -13.66 -38.02 -34.53
N ILE A 173 -13.26 -39.16 -33.98
CA ILE A 173 -12.87 -39.30 -32.56
C ILE A 173 -11.61 -38.49 -32.27
N PHE A 174 -10.63 -38.50 -33.18
CA PHE A 174 -9.43 -37.69 -33.04
C PHE A 174 -9.75 -36.18 -33.03
N ILE A 175 -10.57 -35.71 -33.97
CA ILE A 175 -10.91 -34.28 -34.09
C ILE A 175 -11.65 -33.79 -32.84
N SER A 176 -12.63 -34.55 -32.36
CA SER A 176 -13.40 -34.20 -31.16
C SER A 176 -12.51 -34.14 -29.91
N GLN A 177 -11.80 -35.22 -29.58
CA GLN A 177 -10.94 -35.27 -28.39
C GLN A 177 -9.76 -34.29 -28.44
N SER A 178 -9.16 -34.08 -29.62
CA SER A 178 -8.05 -33.13 -29.76
C SER A 178 -8.53 -31.69 -29.54
N ASN A 179 -9.73 -31.34 -30.03
CA ASN A 179 -10.29 -30.02 -29.82
C ASN A 179 -10.64 -29.77 -28.34
N GLU A 180 -11.22 -30.75 -27.65
CA GLU A 180 -11.49 -30.71 -26.21
C GLU A 180 -10.20 -30.51 -25.38
N LEU A 181 -9.20 -31.36 -25.57
CA LEU A 181 -7.90 -31.25 -24.88
C LEU A 181 -7.21 -29.91 -25.17
N THR A 182 -7.30 -29.41 -26.41
CA THR A 182 -6.72 -28.12 -26.77
C THR A 182 -7.46 -26.96 -26.10
N GLN A 183 -8.78 -27.06 -25.92
CA GLN A 183 -9.59 -26.06 -25.21
C GLN A 183 -9.26 -26.04 -23.72
N GLU A 184 -9.16 -27.20 -23.08
CA GLU A 184 -8.76 -27.32 -21.68
C GLU A 184 -7.35 -26.80 -21.44
N LEU A 185 -6.41 -27.13 -22.33
CA LEU A 185 -5.03 -26.65 -22.26
C LEU A 185 -4.94 -25.12 -22.43
N ARG A 186 -5.78 -24.52 -23.28
CA ARG A 186 -5.91 -23.06 -23.38
C ARG A 186 -6.45 -22.45 -22.09
N ALA A 187 -7.48 -23.05 -21.49
CA ALA A 187 -8.09 -22.55 -20.25
C ALA A 187 -7.10 -22.61 -19.07
N ALA A 188 -6.41 -23.74 -18.89
CA ALA A 188 -5.41 -23.92 -17.83
C ALA A 188 -4.24 -22.93 -17.98
N LYS A 189 -3.75 -22.69 -19.21
CA LYS A 189 -2.71 -21.67 -19.48
C LYS A 189 -3.19 -20.25 -19.20
N GLN A 190 -4.45 -19.91 -19.49
CA GLN A 190 -5.03 -18.61 -19.18
C GLN A 190 -5.14 -18.38 -17.66
N MET A 191 -5.58 -19.39 -16.92
CA MET A 191 -5.63 -19.34 -15.46
C MET A 191 -4.23 -19.11 -14.87
N LEU A 192 -3.23 -19.89 -15.34
CA LEU A 192 -1.84 -19.73 -14.92
C LEU A 192 -1.29 -18.32 -15.20
N ALA A 193 -1.58 -17.76 -16.38
CA ALA A 193 -1.18 -16.39 -16.73
C ALA A 193 -1.82 -15.34 -15.81
N GLY A 194 -3.07 -15.56 -15.38
CA GLY A 194 -3.75 -14.70 -14.40
C GLY A 194 -3.08 -14.71 -13.03
N TYR A 195 -2.56 -15.86 -12.59
CA TYR A 195 -1.79 -15.96 -11.34
C TYR A 195 -0.37 -15.34 -11.45
N GLN A 196 0.23 -15.34 -12.64
CA GLN A 196 1.57 -14.77 -12.89
C GLN A 196 1.57 -13.24 -13.04
N HIS A 197 0.43 -12.62 -13.36
CA HIS A 197 0.29 -11.17 -13.49
C HIS A 197 -0.89 -10.61 -12.68
N PRO A 198 -0.85 -10.62 -11.33
CA PRO A 198 -2.01 -10.20 -10.54
C PRO A 198 -2.34 -8.71 -10.71
N CYS A 199 -1.33 -7.85 -10.92
CA CYS A 199 -1.50 -6.39 -10.97
C CYS A 199 -0.37 -5.71 -11.77
N PHE A 200 -0.60 -5.42 -13.06
CA PHE A 200 0.10 -4.34 -13.78
C PHE A 200 -0.94 -3.40 -14.42
N GLY A 201 -1.92 -2.98 -13.61
CA GLY A 201 -2.84 -1.89 -13.93
C GLY A 201 -2.35 -0.59 -13.30
N HIS A 202 -1.30 -0.01 -13.87
CA HIS A 202 -1.04 1.42 -13.74
C HIS A 202 -0.35 1.85 -15.04
N GLU A 203 -1.15 2.38 -15.96
CA GLU A 203 -0.66 3.12 -17.11
C GLU A 203 0.36 4.15 -16.63
N ALA A 204 1.57 4.08 -17.19
CA ALA A 204 2.55 5.13 -17.03
C ALA A 204 1.96 6.40 -17.63
N VAL A 205 1.67 7.39 -16.79
CA VAL A 205 1.35 8.75 -17.25
C VAL A 205 2.56 9.26 -18.02
N PRO A 206 2.44 9.61 -19.32
CA PRO A 206 3.54 10.18 -20.07
C PRO A 206 3.89 11.54 -19.46
N LEU A 207 5.12 11.68 -18.97
CA LEU A 207 5.69 13.00 -18.71
C LEU A 207 6.00 13.64 -20.06
N HIS A 208 4.99 14.28 -20.67
CA HIS A 208 5.23 15.21 -21.76
C HIS A 208 5.88 16.46 -21.16
N GLY A 209 7.20 16.57 -21.37
CA GLY A 209 7.90 17.83 -21.33
C GLY A 209 7.54 18.61 -22.59
N GLU A 210 6.86 19.73 -22.41
CA GLU A 210 6.84 20.78 -23.43
C GLU A 210 7.80 21.88 -22.99
N ALA A 211 8.99 21.83 -23.60
CA ALA A 211 9.82 23.00 -23.79
C ALA A 211 9.10 23.89 -24.82
N GLY A 212 8.45 24.95 -24.33
CA GLY A 212 7.91 26.03 -25.15
C GLY A 212 8.79 27.25 -24.99
N ALA A 213 9.69 27.46 -25.94
CA ALA A 213 10.41 28.71 -26.13
C ALA A 213 9.45 29.81 -26.58
N SER A 214 9.48 30.96 -25.90
CA SER A 214 9.33 32.33 -26.42
C SER A 214 9.62 33.32 -25.30
#